data_AF-A0A844M4I1-F1
#
_entry.id   AF-A0A844M4I1-F1
#
_cell.length_a   1.000
_cell.length_b   1.000
_cell.length_c   1.000
_cell.angle_alpha   90.00
_cell.angle_beta   90.00
_cell.angle_gamma   90.00
#
_symmetry.space_group_name_H-M   'P 1'
#
loop_
_entity.id
_entity.type
_entity.pdbx_description
1 polymer ?
#
loop_
_entity_poly.entity_id
_entity_poly.type
_entity_poly.pdbx_seq_one_letter_code
_entity_poly.pdbx_strand_id
1 'polypeptide(L)' 'YYDALNATLESVKEHKGIYEQEGKIWLASSQKGDEKDMVIIREDGRGTYLAADIVYHKDKMSRGYGKCINIWGADHHGYI' A
#
# COMPACT_ATOMS: atom_id res chain seq x y z
N TYR A 1 -4.19 -12.34 2.43
CA TYR A 1 -3.45 -11.17 2.96
C TYR A 1 -2.12 -11.60 3.56
N TYR A 2 -2.10 -12.31 4.69
CA TYR A 2 -0.86 -12.62 5.43
C TYR A 2 0.23 -13.27 4.57
N ASP A 3 -0.11 -14.28 3.77
CA ASP A 3 0.88 -14.96 2.90
C ASP A 3 1.35 -14.10 1.72
N ALA A 4 0.57 -13.09 1.33
CA ALA A 4 0.83 -12.24 0.16
C ALA A 4 1.52 -10.91 0.54
N LEU A 5 1.65 -10.60 1.83
CA LEU A 5 2.23 -9.35 2.30
C LEU A 5 3.69 -9.20 1.88
N ASN A 6 4.52 -10.23 2.12
CA ASN A 6 5.95 -10.17 1.80
C ASN A 6 6.20 -9.99 0.29
N ALA A 7 5.50 -10.75 -0.56
CA ALA A 7 5.59 -10.61 -2.01
C ALA A 7 5.13 -9.22 -2.49
N THR A 8 4.20 -8.59 -1.78
CA THR A 8 3.75 -7.22 -2.06
C THR A 8 4.81 -6.21 -1.67
N LEU A 9 5.40 -6.32 -0.46
CA LEU A 9 6.46 -5.44 0.00
C LEU A 9 7.70 -5.51 -0.91
N GLU A 10 8.13 -6.70 -1.32
CA GLU A 10 9.24 -6.86 -2.26
C GLU A 10 8.96 -6.20 -3.62
N SER A 11 7.75 -6.38 -4.17
CA SER A 11 7.36 -5.71 -5.42
C SER A 11 7.40 -4.18 -5.28
N VAL A 12 6.91 -3.62 -4.18
CA VAL A 12 6.97 -2.16 -3.97
C VAL A 12 8.42 -1.69 -3.76
N LYS A 13 9.25 -2.50 -3.10
CA LYS A 13 10.68 -2.23 -2.87
C LYS A 13 11.49 -2.20 -4.17
N GLU A 14 11.25 -3.13 -5.09
CA GLU A 14 11.86 -3.16 -6.43
C GLU A 14 11.62 -1.86 -7.20
N HIS A 15 10.46 -1.24 -6.98
CA HIS A 15 10.08 0.05 -7.55
C HIS A 15 10.52 1.26 -6.72
N LYS A 16 11.37 1.04 -5.70
CA LYS A 16 11.86 2.07 -4.76
C LYS A 16 10.72 2.80 -4.03
N GLY A 17 9.59 2.12 -3.82
CA GLY A 17 8.38 2.71 -3.24
C GLY A 17 8.29 2.62 -1.72
N ILE A 18 9.18 1.88 -1.05
CA ILE A 18 9.21 1.79 0.42
C ILE A 18 10.60 2.07 1.00
N TYR A 19 10.63 2.55 2.24
CA TYR A 19 11.85 2.73 3.03
C TYR A 19 11.60 2.40 4.50
N GLU A 20 12.68 2.20 5.25
CA GLU A 20 12.63 1.96 6.69
C GLU A 20 13.04 3.22 7.45
N GLN A 21 12.26 3.59 8.46
CA GLN A 21 12.56 4.71 9.36
C GLN A 21 11.88 4.46 10.72
N GLU A 22 12.62 4.64 11.81
CA GLU A 22 12.13 4.46 13.19
C GLU A 22 11.54 3.06 13.45
N GLY A 23 12.13 2.02 12.85
CA GLY A 23 11.65 0.64 12.97
C GLY A 23 10.33 0.35 12.23
N LYS A 24 9.82 1.31 11.44
CA LYS A 24 8.62 1.18 10.62
C LYS A 24 9.00 1.08 9.14
N ILE A 25 8.13 0.45 8.35
CA ILE A 25 8.21 0.49 6.89
C ILE A 25 7.19 1.51 6.38
N TRP A 26 7.70 2.48 5.61
CA TRP A 26 6.95 3.60 5.04
C TRP A 26 6.79 3.42 3.54
N LEU A 27 5.63 3.79 3.02
CA LEU A 27 5.39 4.04 1.61
C LEU A 27 5.88 5.44 1.28
N ALA A 28 6.77 5.57 0.30
CA ALA A 28 7.22 6.86 -0.23
C ALA A 28 6.15 7.51 -1.14
N SER A 29 4.91 7.59 -0.68
CA SER A 29 3.76 8.08 -1.45
C SER A 29 3.87 9.57 -1.79
N SER A 30 4.60 10.36 -0.98
CA SER A 30 4.87 11.78 -1.30
C SER A 30 5.65 11.95 -2.61
N GLN A 31 6.50 10.99 -2.98
CA GLN A 31 7.21 10.99 -4.27
C GLN A 31 6.25 10.76 -5.46
N LYS A 32 5.00 10.41 -5.19
CA LYS A 32 3.93 10.16 -6.17
C LYS A 32 2.76 11.14 -6.04
N GLY A 33 2.92 12.22 -5.25
CA GLY A 33 1.96 13.32 -5.17
C GLY A 33 1.01 13.28 -3.98
N ASP A 34 1.19 12.32 -3.06
CA ASP A 34 0.48 12.29 -1.78
C ASP A 34 0.99 13.41 -0.84
N GLU A 35 0.19 13.83 0.12
CA GLU A 35 0.54 14.92 1.06
C GLU A 35 1.76 14.55 1.92
N LYS A 36 1.86 13.27 2.30
CA LYS A 36 2.92 12.72 3.15
C LYS A 36 3.08 11.23 2.93
N ASP A 37 4.23 10.71 3.35
CA ASP A 37 4.46 9.27 3.37
C ASP A 37 3.60 8.56 4.42
N MET A 38 3.21 7.33 4.12
CA MET A 38 2.29 6.55 4.94
C MET A 38 2.94 5.29 5.49
N VAL A 39 2.67 4.97 6.76
CA VAL A 39 3.16 3.74 7.39
C VAL A 39 2.42 2.51 6.84
N ILE A 40 3.18 1.54 6.31
CA ILE A 40 2.66 0.24 5.87
C ILE A 40 2.89 -0.82 6.95
N ILE A 41 4.07 -0.87 7.57
CA ILE A 41 4.39 -1.79 8.68
C ILE A 41 4.77 -0.97 9.92
N ARG A 42 4.13 -1.27 11.04
CA ARG A 42 4.41 -0.64 12.34
C ARG A 42 5.70 -1.18 12.96
N GLU A 43 6.18 -0.49 13.98
CA GLU A 43 7.37 -0.86 14.76
C GLU A 43 7.27 -2.24 15.43
N ASP A 44 6.04 -2.75 15.63
CA ASP A 44 5.78 -4.08 16.17
C ASP A 44 5.68 -5.17 15.08
N GLY A 45 6.00 -4.84 13.83
CA GLY A 45 5.99 -5.74 12.68
C GLY A 45 4.60 -6.01 12.09
N ARG A 46 3.52 -5.46 12.64
CA ARG A 46 2.16 -5.65 12.08
C ARG A 46 1.88 -4.68 10.95
N GLY A 47 1.25 -5.18 9.89
CA GLY A 47 0.78 -4.35 8.78
C GLY A 47 -0.43 -3.48 9.14
N THR A 48 -0.53 -2.31 8.52
CA THR A 48 -1.67 -1.38 8.66
C THR A 48 -2.84 -1.77 7.76
N TYR A 49 -3.97 -1.07 7.88
CA TYR A 49 -5.09 -1.23 6.94
C TYR A 49 -4.68 -0.87 5.51
N LEU A 50 -3.80 0.13 5.33
CA LEU A 50 -3.23 0.47 4.04
C LEU A 50 -2.42 -0.70 3.46
N ALA A 51 -1.65 -1.41 4.29
CA ALA A 51 -0.93 -2.62 3.85
C ALA A 51 -1.90 -3.68 3.32
N ALA A 52 -3.00 -3.92 4.04
CA ALA A 52 -4.04 -4.84 3.59
C ALA A 52 -4.67 -4.40 2.26
N ASP A 53 -4.93 -3.10 2.11
CA ASP A 53 -5.56 -2.58 0.90
C ASP A 53 -4.64 -2.63 -0.32
N ILE A 54 -3.33 -2.34 -0.15
CA ILE A 54 -2.32 -2.48 -1.21
C ILE A 54 -2.21 -3.93 -1.67
N VAL A 55 -2.13 -4.89 -0.75
CA VAL A 55 -2.07 -6.33 -1.08
C VAL A 55 -3.30 -6.73 -1.89
N TYR A 56 -4.50 -6.31 -1.46
CA TYR A 56 -5.74 -6.64 -2.14
C TYR A 56 -5.86 -5.97 -3.52
N HIS A 57 -5.44 -4.72 -3.63
CA HIS A 57 -5.45 -3.99 -4.90
C HIS A 57 -4.42 -4.54 -5.90
N LYS A 58 -3.23 -4.95 -5.44
CA LYS A 58 -2.24 -5.63 -6.28
C LYS A 58 -2.81 -6.90 -6.90
N ASP A 59 -3.48 -7.74 -6.10
CA ASP A 59 -4.18 -8.93 -6.60
C ASP A 59 -5.24 -8.54 -7.64
N LYS A 60 -6.21 -7.66 -7.29
CA LYS A 60 -7.26 -7.21 -8.23
C LYS A 60 -6.70 -6.73 -9.57
N MET A 61 -5.67 -5.87 -9.53
CA MET A 61 -5.05 -5.30 -10.73
C MET A 61 -4.30 -6.34 -11.57
N SER A 62 -3.86 -7.45 -10.98
CA SER A 62 -3.16 -8.53 -11.70
C SER A 62 -4.06 -9.54 -12.41
N ARG A 63 -5.39 -9.47 -12.23
CA ARG A 63 -6.36 -10.45 -12.78
C ARG A 63 -6.67 -10.30 -14.28
N GLY A 64 -6.06 -9.32 -14.96
CA GLY A 64 -6.22 -9.12 -16.42
C GLY A 64 -7.46 -8.33 -16.86
N TYR A 65 -8.20 -7.73 -15.93
CA TYR A 65 -9.30 -6.81 -16.27
C TYR A 65 -8.77 -5.49 -16.82
N GLY A 66 -9.43 -4.92 -17.83
CA GLY A 66 -9.04 -3.62 -18.39
C GLY A 66 -9.25 -2.43 -17.43
N LYS A 67 -10.14 -2.57 -16.44
CA LYS A 67 -10.40 -1.57 -15.39
C LYS A 67 -10.80 -2.26 -14.08
N CYS A 68 -10.37 -1.69 -12.96
CA CYS A 68 -10.88 -1.99 -11.62
C CYS A 68 -11.68 -0.78 -11.12
N ILE A 69 -12.92 -0.98 -10.65
CA ILE A 69 -13.79 0.09 -10.16
C ILE A 69 -13.95 -0.08 -8.65
N ASN A 70 -13.66 0.98 -7.90
CA ASN A 70 -13.93 1.08 -6.47
C ASN A 70 -15.17 1.96 -6.26
N ILE A 71 -16.08 1.54 -5.38
CA ILE A 71 -17.24 2.34 -4.95
C ILE A 71 -17.04 2.59 -3.45
N TRP A 72 -16.62 3.81 -3.10
CA TRP A 72 -16.36 4.23 -1.73
C TRP A 72 -17.36 5.29 -1.29
N GLY A 73 -17.52 5.47 0.03
CA GLY A 73 -18.29 6.58 0.58
C GLY A 73 -17.63 7.92 0.24
N ALA A 74 -18.44 8.99 0.09
CA ALA A 74 -17.93 10.32 -0.28
C ALA A 74 -16.98 10.91 0.78
N ASP A 75 -17.08 10.45 2.02
CA ASP A 75 -16.21 10.78 3.15
C ASP A 75 -14.77 10.25 3.02
N HIS A 76 -14.51 9.35 2.07
CA HIS A 76 -13.18 8.78 1.81
C HIS A 76 -12.35 9.58 0.78
N HIS A 77 -12.78 10.79 0.39
CA HIS A 77 -12.09 11.59 -0.64
C HIS A 77 -10.63 11.90 -0.29
N GLY A 78 -10.28 12.07 0.98
CA GLY A 78 -8.89 12.31 1.42
C GLY A 78 -7.95 11.12 1.31
N TYR A 79 -8.44 9.95 0.89
CA TYR A 79 -7.64 8.75 0.57
C TYR A 79 -7.37 8.61 -0.95
N ILE A 80 -7.76 9.59 -1.77
CA ILE A 80 -7.60 9.61 -3.24
C ILE A 80 -6.58 10.66 -3.66
#